data_AF-A0A936DQC8-F1
#
_entry.id   AF-A0A936DQC8-F1
#
_cell.length_a   1.000
_cell.length_b   1.000
_cell.length_c   1.000
_cell.angle_alpha   90.00
_cell.angle_beta   90.00
_cell.angle_gamma   90.00
#
_symmetry.space_group_name_H-M   'P 1'
#
loop_
_entity.id
_entity.type
_entity.pdbx_description
1 polymer ?
#
loop_
_entity_poly.entity_id
_entity_poly.type
_entity_poly.pdbx_seq_one_letter_code
_entity_poly.pdbx_strand_id
1 'polypeptide(L)'
;MDRRTTFKKFLGVEAASTVGNRQQEDALPLGGGLTPYSGTWNYAIAAHLLRRAMFGPTHQQILDAVRDGMDKTLDKLFTPVQLPMDPVIYSDNPIDPNVIKGQPWVKTPLNPSVQGNVAFKENSLFAWMMEQIYKEEVSITEKMTLFWHNHFVVSEIFDPRMSFDYIQLLRSNCLKNFKELTKQITVDKAMLYYLNGNQNTNLAPNENYARELMELFTLGKGDLAGPGDYTTFTEQDVMEVAKALTGWYVPVDRRNTTYQPLAVFDSNLHDKSTKTLSHRFNNTKIVNAGANEYKQVIDVIFQKREAATFISRKLYRYFIYYKVSSAIESDIVDGLADTLVANNFDIAPVVRELLSSSHFYTDESLGALIRPPYEFVFNTLKAMKFNSSQVSSIEDTYNLYLHLYRSTNGLQQVYFDVPSVAGWTPYYQEPSFHEIWVNSVTLPLRTALTTGLATKTIKVRNIAQKLFGLELTNYVSDFSAPGDATRLINDIVAHLLPKPIFQNQLDYLKSKLLGNMTEAQWKTNWDAFVASPNDAQKKAAVENRLKLLISNLLTMPEYYLS
;
A
#
# COMPACT_ATOMS: atom_id res chain seq x y z
N MET A 1 11.90 -11.74 -22.27
CA MET A 1 10.86 -11.44 -23.28
C MET A 1 10.34 -10.03 -22.99
N ASP A 2 10.14 -9.15 -23.99
CA ASP A 2 9.65 -7.78 -23.76
C ASP A 2 8.25 -7.82 -23.10
N ARG A 3 8.11 -7.28 -21.89
CA ARG A 3 6.85 -7.30 -21.13
C ARG A 3 5.73 -6.53 -21.81
N ARG A 4 6.08 -5.58 -22.69
CA ARG A 4 5.11 -4.96 -23.61
C ARG A 4 4.45 -6.02 -24.48
N THR A 5 5.18 -7.06 -24.90
CA THR A 5 4.64 -8.17 -25.70
C THR A 5 3.68 -9.04 -24.91
N THR A 6 3.98 -9.36 -23.64
CA THR A 6 3.05 -10.10 -22.77
C THR A 6 1.78 -9.29 -22.49
N PHE A 7 1.91 -7.99 -22.22
CA PHE A 7 0.76 -7.09 -22.02
C PHE A 7 -0.05 -6.88 -23.32
N LYS A 8 0.62 -6.74 -24.48
CA LYS A 8 -0.03 -6.65 -25.81
C LYS A 8 -0.81 -7.93 -26.14
N LYS A 9 -0.31 -9.11 -25.76
CA LYS A 9 -1.04 -10.39 -25.89
C LYS A 9 -2.31 -10.41 -25.04
N PHE A 10 -2.27 -9.93 -23.80
CA PHE A 10 -3.47 -9.79 -22.96
C PHE A 10 -4.46 -8.73 -23.49
N LEU A 11 -3.97 -7.71 -24.20
CA LEU A 11 -4.79 -6.67 -24.84
C LEU A 11 -5.28 -7.05 -26.26
N GLY A 12 -5.01 -8.25 -26.75
CA GLY A 12 -5.48 -8.72 -28.07
C GLY A 12 -4.80 -8.04 -29.27
N VAL A 13 -3.61 -7.46 -29.09
CA VAL A 13 -2.89 -6.70 -30.13
C VAL A 13 -1.96 -7.59 -30.98
N GLU A 14 -1.72 -8.84 -30.57
CA GLU A 14 -0.99 -9.85 -31.36
C GLU A 14 -1.69 -11.23 -31.28
N ALA A 15 -1.62 -11.99 -32.38
CA ALA A 15 -2.19 -13.34 -32.47
C ALA A 15 -1.45 -14.33 -31.56
N ALA A 16 -2.22 -15.16 -30.86
CA ALA A 16 -1.72 -16.14 -29.90
C ALA A 16 -0.92 -17.27 -30.58
N SER A 17 0.40 -17.26 -30.46
CA SER A 17 1.24 -18.45 -30.70
C SER A 17 1.58 -19.12 -29.37
N THR A 18 1.19 -20.40 -29.26
CA THR A 18 1.64 -21.46 -28.34
C THR A 18 2.21 -21.05 -26.97
N VAL A 19 1.45 -21.37 -25.93
CA VAL A 19 1.86 -21.31 -24.51
C VAL A 19 3.01 -22.30 -24.27
N GLY A 20 4.25 -21.80 -24.36
CA GLY A 20 5.43 -22.51 -23.89
C GLY A 20 5.51 -22.51 -22.35
N ASN A 21 6.03 -23.61 -21.80
CA ASN A 21 6.29 -23.82 -20.38
C ASN A 21 7.00 -22.61 -19.74
N ARG A 22 6.31 -21.86 -18.89
CA ARG A 22 6.74 -20.56 -18.33
C ARG A 22 7.62 -20.72 -17.07
N GLN A 23 8.38 -21.80 -16.95
CA GLN A 23 9.19 -22.12 -15.76
C GLN A 23 10.58 -21.46 -15.75
N GLN A 24 10.95 -20.71 -16.80
CA GLN A 24 12.23 -20.02 -16.90
C GLN A 24 12.04 -18.67 -17.62
N GLU A 25 11.42 -17.69 -16.97
CA GLU A 25 11.83 -16.31 -17.26
C GLU A 25 12.97 -15.97 -16.32
N ASP A 26 14.17 -15.77 -16.87
CA ASP A 26 15.32 -15.31 -16.10
C ASP A 26 14.96 -14.05 -15.32
N ALA A 27 15.48 -13.95 -14.08
CA ALA A 27 15.30 -12.72 -13.30
C ALA A 27 15.78 -11.52 -14.12
N LEU A 28 15.13 -10.36 -13.96
CA LEU A 28 15.69 -9.12 -14.50
C LEU A 28 17.15 -9.03 -14.03
N PRO A 29 18.09 -8.67 -14.91
CA PRO A 29 19.49 -8.50 -14.55
C PRO A 29 19.67 -7.19 -13.77
N LEU A 30 18.98 -7.07 -12.63
CA LEU A 30 19.05 -5.91 -11.74
C LEU A 30 20.47 -5.84 -11.18
N GLY A 31 21.26 -4.92 -11.72
CA GLY A 31 22.63 -4.64 -11.29
C GLY A 31 22.70 -3.64 -10.14
N GLY A 32 23.89 -3.10 -9.88
CA GLY A 32 24.14 -2.18 -8.78
C GLY A 32 24.18 -2.86 -7.41
N GLY A 33 24.50 -2.08 -6.38
CA GLY A 33 24.56 -2.54 -4.99
C GLY A 33 23.97 -1.51 -4.02
N LEU A 34 24.09 -1.78 -2.72
CA LEU A 34 23.62 -0.88 -1.63
C LEU A 34 24.42 0.42 -1.51
N THR A 35 25.51 0.58 -2.28
CA THR A 35 26.22 1.86 -2.36
C THR A 35 25.30 2.99 -2.83
N PRO A 36 25.43 4.21 -2.28
CA PRO A 36 24.60 5.34 -2.69
C PRO A 36 24.64 5.59 -4.20
N TYR A 37 23.49 5.93 -4.77
CA TYR A 37 23.38 6.28 -6.18
C TYR A 37 24.21 7.52 -6.51
N SER A 38 25.05 7.41 -7.55
CA SER A 38 25.97 8.47 -7.99
C SER A 38 25.65 9.01 -9.39
N GLY A 39 24.55 8.56 -10.00
CA GLY A 39 24.10 9.04 -11.30
C GLY A 39 23.42 10.42 -11.23
N THR A 40 23.01 10.93 -12.39
CA THR A 40 22.41 12.26 -12.47
C THR A 40 21.02 12.29 -11.82
N TRP A 41 20.85 13.13 -10.79
CA TRP A 41 19.55 13.42 -10.19
C TRP A 41 18.73 14.34 -11.10
N ASN A 42 17.82 13.73 -11.88
CA ASN A 42 16.95 14.43 -12.83
C ASN A 42 15.48 14.12 -12.54
N TYR A 43 14.58 14.70 -13.34
CA TYR A 43 13.13 14.53 -13.18
C TYR A 43 12.69 13.06 -13.19
N ALA A 44 13.24 12.22 -14.07
CA ALA A 44 12.85 10.81 -14.17
C ALA A 44 13.26 10.02 -12.92
N ILE A 45 14.48 10.25 -12.42
CA ILE A 45 15.01 9.59 -11.21
C ILE A 45 14.25 10.05 -9.96
N ALA A 46 13.99 11.36 -9.83
CA ALA A 46 13.17 11.90 -8.74
C ALA A 46 11.73 11.37 -8.78
N ALA A 47 11.13 11.31 -9.98
CA ALA A 47 9.79 10.74 -10.16
C ALA A 47 9.73 9.26 -9.80
N HIS A 48 10.77 8.48 -10.13
CA HIS A 48 10.84 7.07 -9.73
C HIS A 48 10.82 6.92 -8.21
N LEU A 49 11.70 7.64 -7.49
CA LEU A 49 11.71 7.61 -6.02
C LEU A 49 10.33 7.93 -5.44
N LEU A 50 9.73 9.04 -5.86
CA LEU A 50 8.45 9.46 -5.31
C LEU A 50 7.31 8.49 -5.67
N ARG A 51 7.22 7.96 -6.89
CA ARG A 51 6.17 6.98 -7.25
C ARG A 51 6.25 5.69 -6.43
N ARG A 52 7.46 5.29 -6.04
CA ARG A 52 7.66 4.09 -5.20
C ARG A 52 7.48 4.37 -3.71
N ALA A 53 7.73 5.60 -3.27
CA ALA A 53 7.66 6.00 -1.86
C ALA A 53 6.32 6.62 -1.44
N MET A 54 5.48 7.10 -2.35
CA MET A 54 4.15 7.69 -2.05
C MET A 54 3.10 7.28 -3.10
N PHE A 55 1.82 7.53 -2.83
CA PHE A 55 0.74 7.02 -3.70
C PHE A 55 0.52 7.76 -5.01
N GLY A 56 1.08 8.96 -5.20
CA GLY A 56 0.83 9.76 -6.40
C GLY A 56 1.48 11.13 -6.33
N PRO A 57 2.78 11.27 -6.65
CA PRO A 57 3.43 12.56 -6.63
C PRO A 57 2.82 13.50 -7.67
N THR A 58 2.68 14.77 -7.33
CA THR A 58 2.31 15.82 -8.29
C THR A 58 3.53 16.25 -9.11
N HIS A 59 3.28 16.90 -10.25
CA HIS A 59 4.35 17.47 -11.08
C HIS A 59 5.23 18.43 -10.27
N GLN A 60 4.60 19.28 -9.44
CA GLN A 60 5.30 20.23 -8.59
C GLN A 60 6.15 19.52 -7.52
N GLN A 61 5.66 18.45 -6.89
CA GLN A 61 6.44 17.69 -5.91
C GLN A 61 7.68 17.05 -6.53
N ILE A 62 7.62 16.61 -7.79
CA ILE A 62 8.78 16.08 -8.50
C ILE A 62 9.77 17.22 -8.83
N LEU A 63 9.29 18.38 -9.30
CA LEU A 63 10.15 19.54 -9.54
C LEU A 63 10.85 20.00 -8.25
N ASP A 64 10.12 20.01 -7.13
CA ASP A 64 10.67 20.33 -5.81
C ASP A 64 11.74 19.32 -5.40
N ALA A 65 11.52 18.01 -5.62
CA ALA A 65 12.50 16.97 -5.35
C ALA A 65 13.77 17.11 -6.23
N VAL A 66 13.62 17.47 -7.50
CA VAL A 66 14.76 17.77 -8.39
C VAL A 66 15.56 18.95 -7.85
N ARG A 67 14.88 20.04 -7.47
CA ARG A 67 15.53 21.23 -6.90
C ARG A 67 16.24 20.92 -5.58
N ASP A 68 15.61 20.12 -4.73
CA ASP A 68 16.10 19.86 -3.38
C ASP A 68 17.26 18.84 -3.37
N GLY A 69 17.36 18.00 -4.39
CA GLY A 69 18.32 16.89 -4.46
C GLY A 69 17.84 15.65 -3.70
N MET A 70 18.54 14.53 -3.91
CA MET A 70 18.16 13.22 -3.33
C MET A 70 18.09 13.26 -1.79
N ASP A 71 19.16 13.72 -1.13
CA ASP A 71 19.25 13.64 0.35
C ASP A 71 18.13 14.41 1.04
N LYS A 72 17.87 15.65 0.62
CA LYS A 72 16.78 16.46 1.17
C LYS A 72 15.40 15.89 0.84
N THR A 73 15.25 15.26 -0.32
CA THR A 73 14.01 14.56 -0.69
C THR A 73 13.76 13.36 0.22
N LEU A 74 14.81 12.58 0.50
CA LEU A 74 14.74 11.47 1.45
C LEU A 74 14.46 11.96 2.88
N ASP A 75 15.11 13.03 3.34
CA ASP A 75 14.84 13.61 4.66
C ASP A 75 13.36 14.00 4.81
N LYS A 76 12.76 14.59 3.77
CA LYS A 76 11.32 14.89 3.74
C LYS A 76 10.46 13.63 3.80
N LEU A 77 10.74 12.64 2.94
CA LEU A 77 9.98 11.39 2.89
C LEU A 77 9.94 10.64 4.23
N PHE A 78 11.03 10.71 4.99
CA PHE A 78 11.22 10.01 6.27
C PHE A 78 10.89 10.88 7.50
N THR A 79 10.48 12.13 7.29
CA THR A 79 10.03 12.99 8.39
C THR A 79 8.75 12.41 9.00
N PRO A 80 8.69 12.20 10.33
CA PRO A 80 7.46 11.74 10.98
C PRO A 80 6.30 12.68 10.71
N VAL A 81 5.21 12.14 10.16
CA VAL A 81 3.99 12.93 9.93
C VAL A 81 3.19 13.05 11.21
N GLN A 82 2.50 14.18 11.37
CA GLN A 82 1.49 14.31 12.40
C GLN A 82 0.38 13.30 12.15
N LEU A 83 -0.03 12.56 13.19
CA LEU A 83 -1.14 11.63 13.06
C LEU A 83 -2.43 12.40 12.71
N PRO A 84 -3.22 11.88 11.76
CA PRO A 84 -4.47 12.51 11.36
C PRO A 84 -5.48 12.53 12.52
N MET A 85 -6.40 13.49 12.46
CA MET A 85 -7.54 13.55 13.39
C MET A 85 -8.38 12.27 13.29
N ASP A 86 -9.00 11.87 14.40
CA ASP A 86 -9.83 10.66 14.48
C ASP A 86 -11.00 10.69 13.47
N PRO A 87 -11.42 9.53 12.92
CA PRO A 87 -12.59 9.43 12.08
C PRO A 87 -13.86 9.82 12.86
N VAL A 88 -14.78 10.44 12.15
CA VAL A 88 -15.96 11.06 12.75
C VAL A 88 -17.26 10.48 12.21
N ILE A 89 -18.34 10.76 12.92
CA ILE A 89 -19.70 10.44 12.49
C ILE A 89 -20.06 11.37 11.33
N TYR A 90 -20.23 10.83 10.14
CA TYR A 90 -20.36 11.62 8.91
C TYR A 90 -21.81 11.85 8.46
N SER A 91 -22.79 11.17 9.07
CA SER A 91 -24.22 11.28 8.78
C SER A 91 -25.02 11.09 10.07
N ASP A 92 -26.27 11.56 10.08
CA ASP A 92 -27.22 11.45 11.20
C ASP A 92 -27.91 10.07 11.27
N ASN A 93 -27.56 9.16 10.36
CA ASN A 93 -28.07 7.78 10.25
C ASN A 93 -26.89 6.80 10.39
N PRO A 94 -26.92 5.80 11.29
CA PRO A 94 -28.03 5.39 12.14
C PRO A 94 -28.31 6.34 13.29
N ILE A 95 -29.58 6.40 13.73
CA ILE A 95 -30.05 7.18 14.88
C ILE A 95 -29.52 6.49 16.16
N ASP A 96 -28.22 6.61 16.43
CA ASP A 96 -27.61 6.23 17.70
C ASP A 96 -27.56 7.49 18.58
N PRO A 97 -28.30 7.55 19.70
CA PRO A 97 -28.32 8.74 20.55
C PRO A 97 -26.95 9.04 21.19
N ASN A 98 -26.00 8.10 21.14
CA ASN A 98 -24.65 8.27 21.69
C ASN A 98 -23.67 8.90 20.69
N VAL A 99 -24.08 9.15 19.44
CA VAL A 99 -23.20 9.70 18.40
C VAL A 99 -23.72 11.03 17.89
N ILE A 100 -22.80 11.97 17.65
CA ILE A 100 -23.12 13.31 17.15
C ILE A 100 -22.35 13.52 15.86
N LYS A 101 -23.04 13.95 14.80
CA LYS A 101 -22.41 14.26 13.51
C LYS A 101 -21.24 15.24 13.68
N GLY A 102 -20.12 14.94 13.04
CA GLY A 102 -18.88 15.69 13.14
C GLY A 102 -18.01 15.36 14.36
N GLN A 103 -18.48 14.56 15.32
CA GLN A 103 -17.67 14.14 16.47
C GLN A 103 -16.96 12.80 16.21
N PRO A 104 -15.75 12.61 16.76
CA PRO A 104 -15.06 11.31 16.76
C PRO A 104 -15.90 10.22 17.41
N TRP A 105 -15.83 9.00 16.87
CA TRP A 105 -16.55 7.84 17.44
C TRP A 105 -15.64 6.76 18.02
N VAL A 106 -14.32 6.88 17.86
CA VAL A 106 -13.36 5.82 18.22
C VAL A 106 -13.32 5.52 19.71
N LYS A 107 -13.76 6.47 20.55
CA LYS A 107 -13.96 6.31 22.00
C LYS A 107 -15.43 6.20 22.39
N THR A 108 -16.34 6.08 21.44
CA THR A 108 -17.77 5.96 21.71
C THR A 108 -18.17 4.49 21.70
N PRO A 109 -18.80 4.00 22.79
CA PRO A 109 -19.29 2.63 22.88
C PRO A 109 -20.19 2.22 21.72
N LEU A 110 -20.25 0.92 21.44
CA LEU A 110 -21.20 0.36 20.49
C LEU A 110 -22.55 0.15 21.18
N ASN A 111 -23.63 0.60 20.54
CA ASN A 111 -24.99 0.42 21.01
C ASN A 111 -25.60 -0.83 20.32
N PRO A 112 -25.73 -1.98 20.99
CA PRO A 112 -26.22 -3.21 20.36
C PRO A 112 -27.67 -3.11 19.86
N SER A 113 -28.45 -2.16 20.39
CA SER A 113 -29.84 -1.94 19.98
C SER A 113 -29.96 -1.15 18.67
N VAL A 114 -28.87 -0.55 18.17
CA VAL A 114 -28.87 0.23 16.93
C VAL A 114 -28.33 -0.63 15.80
N GLN A 115 -29.24 -1.13 14.96
CA GLN A 115 -28.88 -1.93 13.79
C GLN A 115 -27.99 -1.12 12.83
N GLY A 116 -26.87 -1.71 12.41
CA GLY A 116 -25.96 -1.12 11.42
C GLY A 116 -24.94 -0.12 11.96
N ASN A 117 -24.87 0.12 13.28
CA ASN A 117 -23.88 1.05 13.85
C ASN A 117 -22.42 0.62 13.65
N VAL A 118 -22.12 -0.68 13.68
CA VAL A 118 -20.81 -1.26 13.37
C VAL A 118 -20.44 -0.94 11.93
N ALA A 119 -21.27 -1.35 10.97
CA ALA A 119 -21.06 -1.09 9.55
C ALA A 119 -20.95 0.42 9.22
N PHE A 120 -21.68 1.27 9.94
CA PHE A 120 -21.57 2.71 9.80
C PHE A 120 -20.22 3.26 10.24
N LYS A 121 -19.74 2.86 11.43
CA LYS A 121 -18.41 3.26 11.95
C LYS A 121 -17.28 2.66 11.10
N GLU A 122 -17.43 1.45 10.57
CA GLU A 122 -16.50 0.86 9.59
C GLU A 122 -16.45 1.68 8.28
N ASN A 123 -17.61 2.02 7.71
CA ASN A 123 -17.67 2.88 6.53
C ASN A 123 -17.02 4.25 6.79
N SER A 124 -17.19 4.81 8.00
CA SER A 124 -16.50 6.02 8.43
C SER A 124 -14.98 5.83 8.44
N LEU A 125 -14.48 4.76 9.07
CA LEU A 125 -13.04 4.43 9.10
C LEU A 125 -12.46 4.29 7.70
N PHE A 126 -13.12 3.54 6.81
CA PHE A 126 -12.62 3.29 5.46
C PHE A 126 -12.59 4.56 4.60
N ALA A 127 -13.64 5.40 4.68
CA ALA A 127 -13.65 6.70 4.03
C ALA A 127 -12.49 7.57 4.54
N TRP A 128 -12.32 7.65 5.85
CA TRP A 128 -11.26 8.42 6.46
C TRP A 128 -9.86 7.94 6.05
N MET A 129 -9.62 6.62 5.99
CA MET A 129 -8.33 6.07 5.52
C MET A 129 -8.03 6.49 4.08
N MET A 130 -9.02 6.42 3.18
CA MET A 130 -8.86 6.84 1.79
C MET A 130 -8.60 8.34 1.68
N GLU A 131 -9.23 9.14 2.54
CA GLU A 131 -8.96 10.57 2.64
C GLU A 131 -7.50 10.84 3.05
N GLN A 132 -6.95 10.08 4.03
CA GLN A 132 -5.56 10.25 4.45
C GLN A 132 -4.57 9.89 3.34
N ILE A 133 -4.80 8.78 2.62
CA ILE A 133 -3.98 8.40 1.46
C ILE A 133 -4.03 9.47 0.37
N TYR A 134 -5.22 10.03 0.09
CA TYR A 134 -5.36 11.09 -0.90
C TYR A 134 -4.65 12.39 -0.49
N LYS A 135 -4.75 12.78 0.79
CA LYS A 135 -4.18 14.02 1.34
C LYS A 135 -2.72 13.91 1.77
N GLU A 136 -2.11 12.72 1.64
CA GLU A 136 -0.71 12.49 1.98
C GLU A 136 0.19 13.58 1.36
N GLU A 137 1.11 14.14 2.14
CA GLU A 137 2.12 15.06 1.62
C GLU A 137 3.33 14.28 1.05
N VAL A 138 4.51 14.88 0.98
CA VAL A 138 5.74 14.13 0.62
C VAL A 138 6.18 13.34 1.85
N SER A 139 5.66 12.12 1.98
CA SER A 139 5.94 11.18 3.07
C SER A 139 5.81 9.74 2.59
N ILE A 140 6.57 8.83 3.20
CA ILE A 140 6.47 7.38 2.97
C ILE A 140 5.45 6.68 3.89
N THR A 141 4.84 7.42 4.83
CA THR A 141 4.05 6.85 5.93
C THR A 141 2.89 5.99 5.46
N GLU A 142 2.08 6.41 4.49
CA GLU A 142 0.93 5.59 4.07
C GLU A 142 1.38 4.35 3.27
N LYS A 143 2.45 4.45 2.48
CA LYS A 143 3.04 3.30 1.78
C LYS A 143 3.56 2.26 2.78
N MET A 144 4.27 2.70 3.82
CA MET A 144 4.72 1.79 4.87
C MET A 144 3.56 1.26 5.73
N THR A 145 2.50 2.05 5.95
CA THR A 145 1.29 1.56 6.65
C THR A 145 0.62 0.44 5.86
N LEU A 146 0.49 0.56 4.54
CA LEU A 146 -0.03 -0.52 3.68
C LEU A 146 0.89 -1.75 3.67
N PHE A 147 2.21 -1.54 3.65
CA PHE A 147 3.18 -2.63 3.77
C PHE A 147 2.99 -3.41 5.06
N TRP A 148 2.89 -2.72 6.20
CA TRP A 148 2.69 -3.37 7.49
C TRP A 148 1.32 -4.03 7.61
N HIS A 149 0.27 -3.47 7.01
CA HIS A 149 -1.04 -4.13 6.97
C HIS A 149 -1.01 -5.42 6.15
N ASN A 150 -0.23 -5.47 5.07
CA ASN A 150 0.01 -6.69 4.31
C ASN A 150 0.90 -7.70 5.08
N HIS A 151 1.71 -7.22 6.02
CA HIS A 151 2.63 -8.04 6.79
C HIS A 151 1.98 -8.62 8.06
N PHE A 152 1.46 -7.78 8.95
CA PHE A 152 0.76 -8.15 10.19
C PHE A 152 -0.74 -8.25 9.94
N VAL A 153 -1.16 -9.17 9.08
CA VAL A 153 -2.54 -9.22 8.58
C VAL A 153 -3.56 -9.31 9.71
N VAL A 154 -4.61 -8.48 9.62
CA VAL A 154 -5.86 -8.64 10.35
C VAL A 154 -7.03 -8.56 9.36
N SER A 155 -8.07 -9.35 9.60
CA SER A 155 -9.32 -9.36 8.83
C SER A 155 -10.47 -9.73 9.76
N GLU A 156 -11.72 -9.58 9.30
CA GLU A 156 -12.92 -10.01 10.02
C GLU A 156 -13.04 -9.44 11.45
N ILE A 157 -12.62 -8.18 11.62
CA ILE A 157 -12.66 -7.48 12.91
C ILE A 157 -14.03 -6.82 13.11
N PHE A 158 -14.89 -7.46 13.89
CA PHE A 158 -16.27 -7.00 14.14
C PHE A 158 -16.39 -5.84 15.17
N ASP A 159 -15.34 -5.03 15.32
CA ASP A 159 -15.35 -3.79 16.12
C ASP A 159 -14.43 -2.73 15.48
N PRO A 160 -14.98 -1.68 14.84
CA PRO A 160 -14.19 -0.71 14.10
C PRO A 160 -13.23 0.11 14.96
N ARG A 161 -13.41 0.13 16.30
CA ARG A 161 -12.47 0.78 17.22
C ARG A 161 -11.16 0.00 17.30
N MET A 162 -11.23 -1.33 17.27
CA MET A 162 -10.03 -2.17 17.21
C MET A 162 -9.31 -2.00 15.87
N SER A 163 -10.07 -1.95 14.76
CA SER A 163 -9.52 -1.68 13.43
C SER A 163 -8.82 -0.31 13.35
N PHE A 164 -9.41 0.72 13.96
CA PHE A 164 -8.80 2.04 14.06
C PHE A 164 -7.49 2.02 14.87
N ASP A 165 -7.52 1.45 16.08
CA ASP A 165 -6.34 1.36 16.95
C ASP A 165 -5.20 0.61 16.27
N TYR A 166 -5.51 -0.50 15.58
CA TYR A 166 -4.54 -1.29 14.81
C TYR A 166 -3.91 -0.48 13.66
N ILE A 167 -4.69 0.24 12.84
CA ILE A 167 -4.13 1.07 11.77
C ILE A 167 -3.28 2.22 12.33
N GLN A 168 -3.70 2.83 13.43
CA GLN A 168 -2.92 3.88 14.09
C GLN A 168 -1.62 3.33 14.69
N LEU A 169 -1.64 2.11 15.23
CA LEU A 169 -0.46 1.40 15.70
C LEU A 169 0.54 1.19 14.55
N LEU A 170 0.06 0.71 13.39
CA LEU A 170 0.91 0.56 12.20
C LEU A 170 1.46 1.90 11.71
N ARG A 171 0.61 2.91 11.56
CA ARG A 171 0.97 4.23 11.05
C ARG A 171 2.01 4.91 11.93
N SER A 172 1.81 4.88 13.26
CA SER A 172 2.71 5.50 14.22
C SER A 172 4.06 4.78 14.40
N ASN A 173 4.16 3.52 13.96
CA ASN A 173 5.38 2.71 14.00
C ASN A 173 5.94 2.39 12.61
N CYS A 174 5.41 2.99 11.54
CA CYS A 174 5.66 2.54 10.17
C CYS A 174 7.13 2.57 9.73
N LEU A 175 7.96 3.40 10.37
CA LEU A 175 9.41 3.53 10.14
C LEU A 175 10.24 3.23 11.40
N LYS A 176 9.60 2.79 12.49
CA LYS A 176 10.26 2.56 13.78
C LYS A 176 10.78 1.13 13.88
N ASN A 177 11.06 0.71 15.11
CA ASN A 177 11.63 -0.59 15.43
C ASN A 177 10.67 -1.77 15.16
N PHE A 178 11.09 -2.69 14.30
CA PHE A 178 10.31 -3.89 13.92
C PHE A 178 10.08 -4.83 15.10
N LYS A 179 11.09 -5.06 15.95
CA LYS A 179 10.96 -5.90 17.15
C LYS A 179 9.92 -5.36 18.11
N GLU A 180 9.94 -4.04 18.34
CA GLU A 180 8.97 -3.37 19.20
C GLU A 180 7.57 -3.35 18.60
N LEU A 181 7.44 -3.13 17.28
CA LEU A 181 6.16 -3.26 16.59
C LEU A 181 5.59 -4.68 16.73
N THR A 182 6.40 -5.73 16.58
CA THR A 182 5.96 -7.12 16.80
C THR A 182 5.44 -7.34 18.23
N LYS A 183 6.10 -6.76 19.25
CA LYS A 183 5.61 -6.78 20.64
C LYS A 183 4.24 -6.14 20.77
N GLN A 184 4.06 -4.96 20.18
CA GLN A 184 2.79 -4.23 20.25
C GLN A 184 1.67 -4.98 19.50
N ILE A 185 1.98 -5.57 18.35
CA ILE A 185 1.02 -6.37 17.55
C ILE A 185 0.61 -7.66 18.25
N THR A 186 1.53 -8.32 18.96
CA THR A 186 1.26 -9.59 19.65
C THR A 186 0.11 -9.51 20.66
N VAL A 187 -0.05 -8.34 21.28
CA VAL A 187 -1.12 -8.08 22.26
C VAL A 187 -2.12 -7.04 21.75
N ASP A 188 -2.09 -6.71 20.45
CA ASP A 188 -3.09 -5.85 19.84
C ASP A 188 -4.45 -6.54 19.80
N LYS A 189 -5.50 -5.75 19.98
CA LYS A 189 -6.87 -6.26 20.13
C LYS A 189 -7.36 -6.92 18.84
N ALA A 190 -7.11 -6.30 17.69
CA ALA A 190 -7.52 -6.86 16.41
C ALA A 190 -6.75 -8.15 16.13
N MET A 191 -5.45 -8.17 16.42
CA MET A 191 -4.60 -9.36 16.24
C MET A 191 -5.03 -10.53 17.15
N LEU A 192 -5.29 -10.26 18.43
CA LEU A 192 -5.78 -11.25 19.39
C LEU A 192 -7.10 -11.88 18.94
N TYR A 193 -8.00 -11.11 18.32
CA TYR A 193 -9.21 -11.67 17.71
C TYR A 193 -8.91 -12.50 16.48
N TYR A 194 -8.15 -11.95 15.54
CA TYR A 194 -7.99 -12.53 14.21
C TYR A 194 -7.30 -13.90 14.26
N LEU A 195 -6.27 -14.04 15.09
CA LEU A 195 -5.50 -15.29 15.20
C LEU A 195 -5.82 -16.08 16.47
N ASN A 196 -7.00 -15.85 17.07
CA ASN A 196 -7.51 -16.57 18.23
C ASN A 196 -6.60 -16.51 19.48
N GLY A 197 -5.75 -15.47 19.58
CA GLY A 197 -4.95 -15.20 20.77
C GLY A 197 -5.83 -14.93 21.99
N ASN A 198 -7.02 -14.36 21.78
CA ASN A 198 -8.02 -14.14 22.82
C ASN A 198 -8.65 -15.42 23.41
N GLN A 199 -8.40 -16.58 22.79
CA GLN A 199 -8.85 -17.89 23.25
C GLN A 199 -7.67 -18.76 23.76
N ASN A 200 -6.45 -18.23 23.76
CA ASN A 200 -5.25 -18.95 24.14
C ASN A 200 -5.10 -19.02 25.67
N THR A 201 -5.34 -20.20 26.26
CA THR A 201 -5.30 -20.40 27.72
C THR A 201 -4.36 -21.54 28.11
N ASN A 202 -3.93 -21.58 29.36
CA ASN A 202 -3.13 -22.68 29.91
C ASN A 202 -3.78 -24.06 29.81
N LEU A 203 -5.11 -24.13 29.77
CA LEU A 203 -5.84 -25.40 29.58
C LEU A 203 -5.98 -25.79 28.11
N ALA A 204 -5.91 -24.83 27.20
CA ALA A 204 -5.99 -25.04 25.76
C ALA A 204 -5.04 -24.07 25.03
N PRO A 205 -3.72 -24.35 25.03
CA PRO A 205 -2.77 -23.54 24.28
C PRO A 205 -3.09 -23.58 22.78
N ASN A 206 -3.18 -22.41 22.15
CA ASN A 206 -3.51 -22.26 20.75
C ASN A 206 -2.26 -21.91 19.94
N GLU A 207 -1.86 -22.82 19.06
CA GLU A 207 -0.64 -22.69 18.26
C GLU A 207 -0.74 -21.71 17.09
N ASN A 208 -1.95 -21.25 16.73
CA ASN A 208 -2.16 -20.48 15.52
C ASN A 208 -1.28 -19.22 15.47
N TYR A 209 -1.45 -18.29 16.43
CA TYR A 209 -0.61 -17.09 16.47
C TYR A 209 0.89 -17.42 16.64
N ALA A 210 1.25 -18.44 17.43
CA ALA A 210 2.64 -18.83 17.63
C ALA A 210 3.31 -19.25 16.31
N ARG A 211 2.59 -20.02 15.49
CA ARG A 211 3.03 -20.44 14.16
C ARG A 211 3.16 -19.25 13.24
N GLU A 212 2.14 -18.40 13.15
CA GLU A 212 2.16 -17.24 12.25
C GLU A 212 3.20 -16.20 12.65
N LEU A 213 3.43 -16.01 13.96
CA LEU A 213 4.49 -15.17 14.50
C LEU A 213 5.85 -15.59 13.95
N MET A 214 6.17 -16.89 13.99
CA MET A 214 7.46 -17.40 13.49
C MET A 214 7.49 -17.51 11.96
N GLU A 215 6.45 -18.07 11.35
CA GLU A 215 6.42 -18.42 9.93
C GLU A 215 6.18 -17.20 9.02
N LEU A 216 5.22 -16.33 9.33
CA LEU A 216 4.74 -15.29 8.42
C LEU A 216 5.12 -13.87 8.84
N PHE A 217 5.36 -13.66 10.14
CA PHE A 217 5.63 -12.33 10.70
C PHE A 217 7.09 -12.11 11.10
N THR A 218 7.92 -13.14 11.30
CA THR A 218 9.31 -12.92 11.75
C THR A 218 10.35 -13.73 10.99
N LEU A 219 10.48 -15.03 11.21
CA LEU A 219 11.62 -15.82 10.73
C LEU A 219 11.47 -16.29 9.28
N GLY A 220 10.23 -16.44 8.81
CA GLY A 220 9.96 -17.23 7.62
C GLY A 220 9.94 -18.72 7.93
N LYS A 221 9.20 -19.49 7.12
CA LYS A 221 9.10 -20.95 7.28
C LYS A 221 10.45 -21.66 7.25
N GLY A 222 11.36 -21.25 6.37
CA GLY A 222 12.59 -21.99 6.09
C GLY A 222 12.35 -23.29 5.34
N ASP A 223 13.44 -23.93 4.91
CA ASP A 223 13.38 -25.23 4.25
C ASP A 223 13.09 -26.34 5.27
N LEU A 224 12.40 -27.39 4.85
CA LEU A 224 12.13 -28.55 5.70
C LEU A 224 13.40 -29.39 5.86
N ALA A 225 13.95 -29.44 7.08
CA ALA A 225 15.11 -30.26 7.43
C ALA A 225 14.70 -31.68 7.91
N GLY A 226 13.47 -31.82 8.41
CA GLY A 226 12.86 -33.08 8.82
C GLY A 226 11.38 -32.91 9.17
N PRO A 227 10.64 -34.00 9.48
CA PRO A 227 9.23 -33.89 9.86
C PRO A 227 9.04 -32.95 11.07
N GLY A 228 8.39 -31.81 10.85
CA GLY A 228 8.18 -30.79 11.88
C GLY A 228 9.45 -30.03 12.31
N ASP A 229 10.51 -30.08 11.51
CA ASP A 229 11.77 -29.36 11.75
C ASP A 229 12.13 -28.56 10.50
N TYR A 230 12.00 -27.23 10.59
CA TYR A 230 12.42 -26.30 9.56
C TYR A 230 13.76 -25.69 9.92
N THR A 231 14.49 -25.18 8.92
CA THR A 231 15.79 -24.52 9.17
C THR A 231 15.70 -23.37 10.17
N THR A 232 14.53 -22.74 10.31
CA THR A 232 14.30 -21.59 11.19
C THR A 232 13.66 -21.92 12.55
N PHE A 233 12.76 -22.90 12.65
CA PHE A 233 12.09 -23.33 13.88
C PHE A 233 11.52 -24.76 13.77
N THR A 234 11.11 -25.35 14.90
CA THR A 234 10.48 -26.68 14.98
C THR A 234 9.03 -26.60 15.47
N GLU A 235 8.27 -27.68 15.32
CA GLU A 235 6.93 -27.80 15.93
C GLU A 235 6.97 -27.72 17.47
N GLN A 236 8.07 -28.15 18.09
CA GLN A 236 8.29 -27.95 19.53
C GLN A 236 8.31 -26.46 19.88
N ASP A 237 8.99 -25.64 19.07
CA ASP A 237 9.04 -24.20 19.29
C ASP A 237 7.65 -23.58 19.20
N VAL A 238 6.82 -24.03 18.24
CA VAL A 238 5.43 -23.55 18.09
C VAL A 238 4.63 -23.85 19.35
N MET A 239 4.68 -25.08 19.85
CA MET A 239 3.95 -25.49 21.07
C MET A 239 4.41 -24.70 22.30
N GLU A 240 5.72 -24.50 22.47
CA GLU A 240 6.27 -23.81 23.63
C GLU A 240 6.00 -22.30 23.57
N VAL A 241 6.10 -21.69 22.38
CA VAL A 241 5.70 -20.29 22.17
C VAL A 241 4.20 -20.12 22.40
N ALA A 242 3.35 -21.05 21.96
CA ALA A 242 1.90 -21.00 22.20
C ALA A 242 1.58 -20.91 23.69
N LYS A 243 2.26 -21.70 24.54
CA LYS A 243 2.14 -21.64 26.00
C LYS A 243 2.56 -20.28 26.55
N ALA A 244 3.67 -19.72 26.08
CA ALA A 244 4.16 -18.40 26.53
C ALA A 244 3.23 -17.23 26.17
N LEU A 245 2.34 -17.43 25.18
CA LEU A 245 1.38 -16.44 24.73
C LEU A 245 0.00 -16.57 25.40
N THR A 246 -0.19 -17.56 26.28
CA THR A 246 -1.48 -17.78 26.97
C THR A 246 -1.84 -16.64 27.92
N GLY A 247 -3.13 -16.47 28.20
CA GLY A 247 -3.64 -15.56 29.24
C GLY A 247 -3.99 -14.15 28.77
N TRP A 248 -3.73 -13.81 27.50
CA TRP A 248 -4.25 -12.59 26.88
C TRP A 248 -5.65 -12.81 26.31
N TYR A 249 -6.56 -11.87 26.55
CA TYR A 249 -7.89 -11.89 25.97
C TYR A 249 -8.43 -10.47 25.80
N VAL A 250 -9.49 -10.34 25.01
CA VAL A 250 -10.21 -9.07 24.85
C VAL A 250 -11.62 -9.31 25.38
N PRO A 251 -11.97 -8.84 26.59
CA PRO A 251 -13.30 -9.08 27.16
C PRO A 251 -14.35 -8.47 26.23
N VAL A 252 -15.30 -9.23 25.68
CA VAL A 252 -16.42 -8.63 24.95
C VAL A 252 -17.59 -8.45 25.88
N ASP A 253 -18.01 -7.21 26.12
CA ASP A 253 -19.35 -6.96 26.64
C ASP A 253 -20.16 -6.11 25.66
N ARG A 254 -20.84 -6.80 24.73
CA ARG A 254 -21.70 -6.14 23.74
C ARG A 254 -22.95 -5.52 24.35
N ARG A 255 -23.27 -5.79 25.62
CA ARG A 255 -24.44 -5.22 26.32
C ARG A 255 -24.10 -3.98 27.14
N ASN A 256 -22.81 -3.75 27.40
CA ASN A 256 -22.34 -2.62 28.17
C ASN A 256 -22.11 -1.39 27.29
N THR A 257 -22.93 -0.36 27.49
CA THR A 257 -22.88 0.92 26.78
C THR A 257 -21.71 1.81 27.19
N THR A 258 -20.79 1.35 28.05
CA THR A 258 -19.51 2.00 28.39
C THR A 258 -18.30 1.18 27.95
N TYR A 259 -18.51 -0.01 27.39
CA TYR A 259 -17.45 -0.94 27.02
C TYR A 259 -16.51 -0.34 25.97
N GLN A 260 -15.20 -0.38 26.26
CA GLN A 260 -14.13 -0.16 25.30
C GLN A 260 -13.31 -1.43 25.16
N PRO A 261 -12.92 -1.81 23.92
CA PRO A 261 -12.11 -2.98 23.73
C PRO A 261 -10.72 -2.74 24.33
N LEU A 262 -10.31 -3.65 25.22
CA LEU A 262 -9.00 -3.63 25.89
C LEU A 262 -8.38 -5.03 25.81
N ALA A 263 -7.09 -5.11 25.53
CA ALA A 263 -6.33 -6.35 25.73
C ALA A 263 -6.02 -6.48 27.22
N VAL A 264 -6.43 -7.60 27.82
CA VAL A 264 -6.29 -7.88 29.25
C VAL A 264 -5.50 -9.17 29.42
N PHE A 265 -4.57 -9.16 30.37
CA PHE A 265 -3.85 -10.34 30.79
C PHE A 265 -4.42 -10.90 32.10
N ASP A 266 -4.84 -12.17 32.11
CA ASP A 266 -5.22 -12.90 33.30
C ASP A 266 -4.17 -13.98 33.62
N SER A 267 -3.49 -13.83 34.76
CA SER A 267 -2.47 -14.78 35.21
C SER A 267 -3.02 -16.17 35.52
N ASN A 268 -4.32 -16.34 35.76
CA ASN A 268 -4.94 -17.65 36.00
C ASN A 268 -5.12 -18.45 34.71
N LEU A 269 -5.22 -17.76 33.57
CA LEU A 269 -5.30 -18.35 32.24
C LEU A 269 -3.93 -18.54 31.60
N HIS A 270 -2.85 -18.16 32.28
CA HIS A 270 -1.48 -18.22 31.77
C HIS A 270 -0.75 -19.49 32.21
N ASP A 271 -0.02 -20.11 31.28
CA ASP A 271 0.86 -21.24 31.55
C ASP A 271 2.12 -20.73 32.26
N LYS A 272 2.34 -21.20 33.48
CA LYS A 272 3.45 -20.74 34.34
C LYS A 272 4.69 -21.63 34.25
N SER A 273 4.66 -22.67 33.43
CA SER A 273 5.80 -23.56 33.26
C SER A 273 6.95 -22.83 32.55
N THR A 274 8.17 -23.32 32.71
CA THR A 274 9.32 -22.83 31.93
C THR A 274 9.25 -23.46 30.55
N LYS A 275 9.27 -22.62 29.50
CA LYS A 275 9.22 -23.08 28.12
C LYS A 275 10.63 -23.34 27.64
N THR A 276 10.87 -24.52 27.08
CA THR A 276 12.20 -24.89 26.55
C THR A 276 12.09 -25.03 25.04
N LEU A 277 12.63 -24.04 24.34
CA LEU A 277 12.71 -24.07 22.88
C LEU A 277 13.67 -25.17 22.43
N SER A 278 13.62 -25.51 21.15
CA SER A 278 14.38 -26.58 20.52
C SER A 278 15.84 -26.20 20.26
N HIS A 279 16.56 -27.14 19.65
CA HIS A 279 17.91 -26.92 19.15
C HIS A 279 18.03 -25.74 18.16
N ARG A 280 16.96 -25.40 17.43
CA ARG A 280 16.94 -24.22 16.53
C ARG A 280 17.12 -22.90 17.28
N PHE A 281 16.79 -22.89 18.57
CA PHE A 281 16.97 -21.75 19.47
C PHE A 281 17.99 -22.06 20.58
N ASN A 282 18.96 -22.96 20.32
CA ASN A 282 19.99 -23.34 21.28
C ASN A 282 19.45 -23.84 22.64
N ASN A 283 18.27 -24.48 22.63
CA ASN A 283 17.56 -24.90 23.84
C ASN A 283 17.29 -23.78 24.84
N THR A 284 17.07 -22.55 24.35
CA THR A 284 16.79 -21.37 25.17
C THR A 284 15.56 -21.60 26.04
N LYS A 285 15.65 -21.21 27.30
CA LYS A 285 14.55 -21.28 28.26
C LYS A 285 13.89 -19.92 28.42
N ILE A 286 12.58 -19.88 28.23
CA ILE A 286 11.75 -18.71 28.54
C ILE A 286 11.09 -18.97 29.89
N VAL A 287 11.36 -18.08 30.84
CA VAL A 287 10.86 -18.18 32.21
C VAL A 287 9.62 -17.32 32.36
N ASN A 288 8.65 -17.82 33.12
CA ASN A 288 7.41 -17.11 33.40
C ASN A 288 7.67 -15.68 33.88
N ALA A 289 7.12 -14.71 33.15
CA ALA A 289 7.14 -13.29 33.49
C ALA A 289 5.74 -12.65 33.40
N GLY A 290 4.70 -13.46 33.52
CA GLY A 290 3.30 -13.05 33.43
C GLY A 290 3.04 -12.24 32.15
N ALA A 291 2.44 -11.06 32.30
CA ALA A 291 2.10 -10.18 31.18
C ALA A 291 3.31 -9.74 30.33
N ASN A 292 4.55 -9.94 30.77
CA ASN A 292 5.74 -9.61 29.98
C ASN A 292 6.41 -10.82 29.32
N GLU A 293 5.92 -12.05 29.51
CA GLU A 293 6.56 -13.25 28.95
C GLU A 293 6.58 -13.24 27.42
N TYR A 294 5.52 -12.75 26.77
CA TYR A 294 5.47 -12.60 25.30
C TYR A 294 6.61 -11.72 24.76
N LYS A 295 7.09 -10.73 25.53
CA LYS A 295 8.22 -9.89 25.10
C LYS A 295 9.52 -10.69 25.07
N GLN A 296 9.71 -11.62 26.02
CA GLN A 296 10.87 -12.51 26.02
C GLN A 296 10.87 -13.44 24.82
N VAL A 297 9.70 -14.00 24.46
CA VAL A 297 9.53 -14.80 23.23
C VAL A 297 10.05 -14.01 22.02
N ILE A 298 9.57 -12.76 21.88
CA ILE A 298 9.93 -11.92 20.74
C ILE A 298 11.40 -11.52 20.79
N ASP A 299 11.94 -11.20 21.97
CA ASP A 299 13.37 -10.92 22.13
C ASP A 299 14.24 -12.11 21.73
N VAL A 300 13.83 -13.35 22.04
CA VAL A 300 14.52 -14.58 21.61
C VAL A 300 14.42 -14.79 20.10
N ILE A 301 13.23 -14.59 19.50
CA ILE A 301 13.05 -14.66 18.05
C ILE A 301 13.99 -13.69 17.33
N PHE A 302 14.09 -12.45 17.81
CA PHE A 302 14.89 -11.40 17.21
C PHE A 302 16.41 -11.51 17.52
N GLN A 303 16.85 -12.54 18.24
CA GLN A 303 18.27 -12.92 18.27
C GLN A 303 18.71 -13.64 16.99
N LYS A 304 17.75 -14.14 16.20
CA LYS A 304 18.01 -14.84 14.95
C LYS A 304 18.11 -13.84 13.79
N ARG A 305 19.17 -13.96 12.99
CA ARG A 305 19.39 -13.12 11.80
C ARG A 305 18.26 -13.28 10.79
N GLU A 306 17.64 -14.45 10.74
CA GLU A 306 16.55 -14.81 9.85
C GLU A 306 15.37 -13.84 9.96
N ALA A 307 15.12 -13.27 11.14
CA ALA A 307 14.12 -12.21 11.32
C ALA A 307 14.44 -10.96 10.48
N ALA A 308 15.72 -10.58 10.41
CA ALA A 308 16.18 -9.44 9.62
C ALA A 308 16.18 -9.74 8.12
N THR A 309 16.65 -10.92 7.73
CA THR A 309 16.64 -11.38 6.32
C THR A 309 15.21 -11.46 5.78
N PHE A 310 14.27 -12.02 6.56
CA PHE A 310 12.88 -12.18 6.16
C PHE A 310 12.19 -10.84 5.85
N ILE A 311 12.29 -9.87 6.76
CA ILE A 311 11.67 -8.57 6.55
C ILE A 311 12.37 -7.77 5.46
N SER A 312 13.70 -7.86 5.35
CA SER A 312 14.47 -7.22 4.27
C SER A 312 14.05 -7.73 2.90
N ARG A 313 13.82 -9.04 2.75
CA ARG A 313 13.29 -9.63 1.52
C ARG A 313 11.88 -9.13 1.19
N LYS A 314 11.02 -8.99 2.19
CA LYS A 314 9.67 -8.41 2.02
C LYS A 314 9.74 -6.94 1.57
N LEU A 315 10.61 -6.13 2.18
CA LEU A 315 10.83 -4.73 1.79
C LEU A 315 11.38 -4.63 0.36
N TYR A 316 12.35 -5.47 0.01
CA TYR A 316 12.90 -5.55 -1.35
C TYR A 316 11.79 -5.83 -2.38
N ARG A 317 10.95 -6.84 -2.14
CA ARG A 317 9.83 -7.18 -3.02
C ARG A 317 8.80 -6.05 -3.14
N TYR A 318 8.58 -5.33 -2.03
CA TYR A 318 7.62 -4.24 -1.99
C TYR A 318 8.08 -3.02 -2.78
N PHE A 319 9.37 -2.66 -2.69
CA PHE A 319 9.92 -1.44 -3.28
C PHE A 319 10.60 -1.62 -4.65
N ILE A 320 11.25 -2.76 -4.91
CA ILE A 320 12.03 -2.97 -6.14
C ILE A 320 11.37 -4.00 -7.04
N TYR A 321 11.46 -5.28 -6.71
CA TYR A 321 11.04 -6.34 -7.62
C TYR A 321 10.76 -7.66 -6.91
N TYR A 322 9.80 -8.45 -7.41
CA TYR A 322 9.31 -9.64 -6.72
C TYR A 322 10.29 -10.81 -6.70
N LYS A 323 11.09 -10.96 -7.78
CA LYS A 323 12.02 -12.08 -7.94
C LYS A 323 13.35 -11.75 -7.28
N VAL A 324 13.81 -12.66 -6.43
CA VAL A 324 15.05 -12.55 -5.66
C VAL A 324 15.97 -13.67 -6.15
N SER A 325 17.01 -13.31 -6.90
CA SER A 325 18.05 -14.25 -7.32
C SER A 325 19.03 -14.51 -6.17
N SER A 326 19.90 -15.50 -6.31
CA SER A 326 20.96 -15.74 -5.32
C SER A 326 21.88 -14.52 -5.13
N ALA A 327 22.19 -13.80 -6.21
CA ALA A 327 22.99 -12.58 -6.13
C ALA A 327 22.24 -11.43 -5.42
N ILE A 328 20.95 -11.24 -5.69
CA ILE A 328 20.14 -10.24 -4.97
C ILE A 328 20.03 -10.63 -3.49
N GLU A 329 19.86 -11.92 -3.19
CA GLU A 329 19.81 -12.42 -1.83
C GLU A 329 21.11 -12.09 -1.07
N SER A 330 22.27 -12.40 -1.65
CA SER A 330 23.58 -12.16 -1.01
C SER A 330 23.98 -10.69 -0.94
N ASP A 331 23.72 -9.92 -2.01
CA ASP A 331 24.32 -8.59 -2.16
C ASP A 331 23.39 -7.48 -1.65
N ILE A 332 22.08 -7.73 -1.69
CA ILE A 332 21.05 -6.73 -1.32
C ILE A 332 20.31 -7.17 -0.06
N VAL A 333 19.67 -8.34 -0.06
CA VAL A 333 18.84 -8.75 1.08
C VAL A 333 19.67 -8.96 2.34
N ASP A 334 20.81 -9.64 2.23
CA ASP A 334 21.73 -9.85 3.36
C ASP A 334 22.37 -8.53 3.84
N GLY A 335 22.73 -7.62 2.93
CA GLY A 335 23.24 -6.30 3.30
C GLY A 335 22.22 -5.46 4.05
N LEU A 336 20.96 -5.44 3.59
CA LEU A 336 19.86 -4.79 4.31
C LEU A 336 19.61 -5.43 5.68
N ALA A 337 19.73 -6.75 5.78
CA ALA A 337 19.61 -7.47 7.05
C ALA A 337 20.76 -7.13 8.02
N ASP A 338 21.99 -6.95 7.52
CA ASP A 338 23.12 -6.45 8.31
C ASP A 338 22.83 -5.05 8.87
N THR A 339 22.36 -4.13 8.03
CA THR A 339 21.96 -2.79 8.45
C THR A 339 20.86 -2.85 9.51
N LEU A 340 19.86 -3.73 9.34
CA LEU A 340 18.77 -3.87 10.28
C LEU A 340 19.26 -4.35 11.65
N VAL A 341 20.09 -5.40 11.69
CA VAL A 341 20.67 -5.93 12.93
C VAL A 341 21.56 -4.89 13.61
N ALA A 342 22.43 -4.20 12.85
CA ALA A 342 23.31 -3.15 13.37
C ALA A 342 22.54 -1.96 13.97
N ASN A 343 21.34 -1.68 13.47
CA ASN A 343 20.45 -0.64 13.98
C ASN A 343 19.37 -1.17 14.94
N ASN A 344 19.61 -2.32 15.58
CA ASN A 344 18.70 -2.93 16.56
C ASN A 344 17.26 -3.09 16.02
N PHE A 345 17.11 -3.43 14.75
CA PHE A 345 15.84 -3.60 14.05
C PHE A 345 15.03 -2.32 13.81
N ASP A 346 15.66 -1.14 13.78
CA ASP A 346 15.01 0.08 13.30
C ASP A 346 14.82 0.07 11.78
N ILE A 347 13.61 0.39 11.29
CA ILE A 347 13.24 0.22 9.88
C ILE A 347 13.70 1.38 9.02
N ALA A 348 13.72 2.61 9.57
CA ALA A 348 14.07 3.80 8.80
C ALA A 348 15.46 3.69 8.12
N PRO A 349 16.55 3.25 8.78
CA PRO A 349 17.86 3.13 8.15
C PRO A 349 17.85 2.18 6.93
N VAL A 350 17.17 1.04 7.03
CA VAL A 350 17.15 0.00 5.99
C VAL A 350 16.35 0.44 4.77
N VAL A 351 15.18 1.03 4.98
CA VAL A 351 14.37 1.55 3.86
C VAL A 351 15.08 2.74 3.20
N ARG A 352 15.75 3.60 3.99
CA ARG A 352 16.53 4.72 3.43
C ARG A 352 17.73 4.24 2.62
N GLU A 353 18.47 3.24 3.10
CA GLU A 353 19.56 2.60 2.36
C GLU A 353 19.06 2.02 1.04
N LEU A 354 17.97 1.24 1.07
CA LEU A 354 17.39 0.65 -0.13
C LEU A 354 17.01 1.72 -1.16
N LEU A 355 16.27 2.75 -0.74
CA LEU A 355 15.75 3.79 -1.65
C LEU A 355 16.82 4.76 -2.15
N SER A 356 17.99 4.84 -1.51
CA SER A 356 19.13 5.67 -1.95
C SER A 356 20.18 4.88 -2.73
N SER A 357 20.07 3.55 -2.77
CA SER A 357 21.05 2.65 -3.37
C SER A 357 21.11 2.77 -4.90
N SER A 358 22.28 2.49 -5.47
CA SER A 358 22.45 2.36 -6.92
C SER A 358 21.56 1.27 -7.53
N HIS A 359 21.28 0.20 -6.76
CA HIS A 359 20.40 -0.90 -7.17
C HIS A 359 18.96 -0.44 -7.43
N PHE A 360 18.46 0.51 -6.65
CA PHE A 360 17.10 1.05 -6.78
C PHE A 360 16.88 1.84 -8.08
N TYR A 361 17.94 2.37 -8.71
CA TYR A 361 17.85 3.25 -9.87
C TYR A 361 18.45 2.65 -11.16
N THR A 362 18.43 1.33 -11.29
CA THR A 362 18.81 0.65 -12.55
C THR A 362 17.74 0.86 -13.62
N ASP A 363 18.12 0.79 -14.91
CA ASP A 363 17.15 0.90 -15.99
C ASP A 363 16.09 -0.22 -15.94
N GLU A 364 16.47 -1.39 -15.39
CA GLU A 364 15.60 -2.53 -15.18
C GLU A 364 14.62 -2.36 -14.01
N SER A 365 14.96 -1.59 -12.96
CA SER A 365 14.07 -1.34 -11.82
C SER A 365 12.95 -0.35 -12.16
N LEU A 366 13.18 0.55 -13.12
CA LEU A 366 12.19 1.52 -13.58
C LEU A 366 11.00 0.80 -14.27
N GLY A 367 9.80 0.86 -13.69
CA GLY A 367 8.63 0.20 -14.29
C GLY A 367 8.66 -1.33 -14.18
N ALA A 368 9.42 -1.87 -13.21
CA ALA A 368 9.59 -3.32 -13.04
C ALA A 368 8.34 -4.03 -12.52
N LEU A 369 7.44 -3.29 -11.86
CA LEU A 369 6.27 -3.86 -11.19
C LEU A 369 4.96 -3.36 -11.79
N ILE A 370 3.94 -4.22 -11.76
CA ILE A 370 2.57 -3.81 -12.01
C ILE A 370 2.07 -3.07 -10.77
N ARG A 371 1.52 -1.87 -10.97
CA ARG A 371 0.95 -1.02 -9.92
C ARG A 371 -0.15 -1.77 -9.15
N PRO A 372 0.03 -2.00 -7.83
CA PRO A 372 -1.03 -2.51 -6.98
C PRO A 372 -2.27 -1.57 -7.02
N PRO A 373 -3.48 -2.09 -6.75
CA PRO A 373 -4.71 -1.31 -6.87
C PRO A 373 -4.73 0.03 -6.15
N TYR A 374 -4.30 0.11 -4.89
CA TYR A 374 -4.27 1.40 -4.18
C TYR A 374 -3.32 2.40 -4.85
N GLU A 375 -2.14 1.96 -5.29
CA GLU A 375 -1.20 2.80 -6.04
C GLU A 375 -1.79 3.25 -7.38
N PHE A 376 -2.42 2.34 -8.12
CA PHE A 376 -3.07 2.67 -9.39
C PHE A 376 -4.19 3.71 -9.24
N VAL A 377 -5.06 3.54 -8.26
CA VAL A 377 -6.19 4.46 -8.01
C VAL A 377 -5.66 5.81 -7.56
N PHE A 378 -4.90 5.86 -6.47
CA PHE A 378 -4.50 7.13 -5.86
C PHE A 378 -3.43 7.88 -6.67
N ASN A 379 -2.60 7.17 -7.45
CA ASN A 379 -1.69 7.83 -8.39
C ASN A 379 -2.49 8.61 -9.44
N THR A 380 -3.53 7.98 -10.01
CA THR A 380 -4.40 8.63 -10.99
C THR A 380 -5.07 9.88 -10.39
N LEU A 381 -5.61 9.77 -9.18
CA LEU A 381 -6.37 10.85 -8.55
C LEU A 381 -5.48 12.03 -8.15
N LYS A 382 -4.35 11.75 -7.50
CA LYS A 382 -3.49 12.76 -6.90
C LYS A 382 -2.56 13.42 -7.93
N ALA A 383 -1.93 12.62 -8.80
CA ALA A 383 -1.06 13.17 -9.84
C ALA A 383 -1.83 14.03 -10.85
N MET A 384 -3.11 13.74 -11.11
CA MET A 384 -3.88 14.38 -12.19
C MET A 384 -5.01 15.31 -11.70
N LYS A 385 -4.93 15.78 -10.45
CA LYS A 385 -5.88 16.74 -9.84
C LYS A 385 -7.35 16.28 -9.91
N PHE A 386 -7.70 15.32 -9.07
CA PHE A 386 -9.10 14.91 -8.87
C PHE A 386 -9.96 16.03 -8.27
N ASN A 387 -11.19 16.17 -8.75
CA ASN A 387 -12.10 17.26 -8.38
C ASN A 387 -12.81 17.08 -7.03
N SER A 388 -12.11 16.56 -6.01
CA SER A 388 -12.68 16.31 -4.68
C SER A 388 -13.13 17.58 -3.95
N SER A 389 -12.66 18.77 -4.33
CA SER A 389 -13.08 20.05 -3.74
C SER A 389 -14.55 20.43 -4.03
N GLN A 390 -15.26 19.71 -4.92
CA GLN A 390 -16.68 19.93 -5.19
C GLN A 390 -17.60 19.46 -4.06
N VAL A 391 -17.07 18.71 -3.10
CA VAL A 391 -17.79 18.31 -1.89
C VAL A 391 -17.34 19.17 -0.71
N SER A 392 -18.31 19.74 0.00
CA SER A 392 -18.07 20.65 1.13
C SER A 392 -18.72 20.18 2.43
N SER A 393 -19.73 19.31 2.35
CA SER A 393 -20.31 18.68 3.52
C SER A 393 -19.44 17.49 3.95
N ILE A 394 -19.41 17.23 5.26
CA ILE A 394 -18.73 16.05 5.83
C ILE A 394 -19.30 14.75 5.25
N GLU A 395 -20.60 14.73 5.01
CA GLU A 395 -21.32 13.57 4.49
C GLU A 395 -20.94 13.25 3.05
N ASP A 396 -20.93 14.26 2.17
CA ASP A 396 -20.48 14.09 0.78
C ASP A 396 -19.00 13.68 0.74
N THR A 397 -18.17 14.29 1.60
CA THR A 397 -16.74 13.97 1.69
C THR A 397 -16.53 12.50 2.03
N TYR A 398 -17.18 11.99 3.07
CA TYR A 398 -17.07 10.59 3.46
C TYR A 398 -17.68 9.64 2.42
N ASN A 399 -18.82 9.98 1.81
CA ASN A 399 -19.39 9.16 0.73
C ASN A 399 -18.47 9.08 -0.49
N LEU A 400 -17.76 10.16 -0.84
CA LEU A 400 -16.76 10.19 -1.91
C LEU A 400 -15.60 9.23 -1.63
N TYR A 401 -14.97 9.34 -0.47
CA TYR A 401 -13.82 8.49 -0.14
C TYR A 401 -14.21 7.03 0.12
N LEU A 402 -15.41 6.78 0.63
CA LEU A 402 -15.97 5.43 0.73
C LEU A 402 -16.23 4.80 -0.64
N HIS A 403 -16.62 5.60 -1.64
CA HIS A 403 -16.74 5.13 -3.01
C HIS A 403 -15.37 4.72 -3.57
N LEU A 404 -14.31 5.49 -3.29
CA LEU A 404 -12.96 5.12 -3.69
C LEU A 404 -12.49 3.83 -3.01
N TYR A 405 -12.74 3.66 -1.71
CA TYR A 405 -12.49 2.40 -1.01
C TYR A 405 -13.19 1.21 -1.70
N ARG A 406 -14.50 1.33 -1.97
CA ARG A 406 -15.27 0.26 -2.62
C ARG A 406 -14.81 -0.05 -4.04
N SER A 407 -14.24 0.94 -4.74
CA SER A 407 -13.68 0.71 -6.08
C SER A 407 -12.49 -0.26 -6.06
N THR A 408 -11.76 -0.37 -4.94
CA THR A 408 -10.62 -1.29 -4.84
C THR A 408 -11.03 -2.74 -4.61
N ASN A 409 -12.28 -3.00 -4.21
CA ASN A 409 -12.83 -4.36 -4.07
C ASN A 409 -12.81 -5.11 -5.40
N GLY A 410 -13.35 -4.51 -6.47
CA GLY A 410 -13.27 -5.10 -7.80
C GLY A 410 -11.84 -5.23 -8.33
N LEU A 411 -10.89 -4.49 -7.76
CA LEU A 411 -9.47 -4.56 -8.09
C LEU A 411 -8.68 -5.53 -7.20
N GLN A 412 -9.34 -6.21 -6.25
CA GLN A 412 -8.81 -7.30 -5.42
C GLN A 412 -7.75 -6.91 -4.39
N GLN A 413 -7.70 -5.63 -3.97
CA GLN A 413 -6.91 -5.19 -2.81
C GLN A 413 -7.76 -4.31 -1.90
N VAL A 414 -8.12 -4.84 -0.73
CA VAL A 414 -9.08 -4.21 0.19
C VAL A 414 -8.52 -4.27 1.61
N TYR A 415 -8.33 -3.11 2.25
CA TYR A 415 -7.98 -3.06 3.68
C TYR A 415 -9.00 -3.84 4.52
N PHE A 416 -8.53 -4.56 5.54
CA PHE A 416 -9.35 -5.42 6.42
C PHE A 416 -10.14 -6.54 5.74
N ASP A 417 -9.90 -6.81 4.45
CA ASP A 417 -10.43 -7.96 3.71
C ASP A 417 -9.27 -8.58 2.92
N VAL A 418 -8.30 -9.08 3.68
CA VAL A 418 -7.07 -9.71 3.18
C VAL A 418 -7.34 -11.20 3.01
N PRO A 419 -7.02 -11.80 1.85
CA PRO A 419 -7.47 -13.16 1.51
C PRO A 419 -6.83 -14.27 2.36
N SER A 420 -5.72 -13.98 3.06
CA SER A 420 -5.00 -14.95 3.88
C SER A 420 -4.09 -14.25 4.89
N VAL A 421 -3.70 -14.96 5.96
CA VAL A 421 -2.72 -14.47 6.94
C VAL A 421 -1.36 -14.14 6.31
N ALA A 422 -1.03 -14.75 5.16
CA ALA A 422 0.18 -14.47 4.38
C ALA A 422 0.15 -13.13 3.62
N GLY A 423 -1.00 -12.43 3.62
CA GLY A 423 -1.20 -11.15 2.94
C GLY A 423 -2.00 -11.28 1.65
N TRP A 424 -1.91 -10.27 0.79
CA TRP A 424 -2.44 -10.35 -0.58
C TRP A 424 -1.54 -11.22 -1.45
N THR A 425 -2.16 -12.15 -2.18
CA THR A 425 -1.47 -13.14 -3.02
C THR A 425 -0.40 -12.57 -3.97
N PRO A 426 -0.54 -11.36 -4.56
CA PRO A 426 0.48 -10.87 -5.50
C PRO A 426 1.84 -10.56 -4.86
N TYR A 427 1.96 -10.59 -3.53
CA TYR A 427 3.23 -10.38 -2.83
C TYR A 427 3.99 -11.68 -2.51
N TYR A 428 3.37 -12.85 -2.64
CA TYR A 428 4.00 -14.12 -2.25
C TYR A 428 3.65 -15.33 -3.15
N GLN A 429 2.59 -15.26 -3.96
CA GLN A 429 2.13 -16.42 -4.72
C GLN A 429 2.96 -16.63 -5.99
N GLU A 430 3.73 -17.70 -6.01
CA GLU A 430 4.52 -18.13 -7.17
C GLU A 430 3.66 -18.82 -8.24
N PRO A 431 4.07 -18.75 -9.52
CA PRO A 431 5.18 -17.97 -10.07
C PRO A 431 4.79 -16.52 -10.41
N SER A 432 3.51 -16.16 -10.27
CA SER A 432 2.93 -14.96 -10.90
C SER A 432 3.13 -13.65 -10.13
N PHE A 433 3.14 -13.68 -8.79
CA PHE A 433 3.32 -12.50 -7.94
C PHE A 433 2.49 -11.29 -8.42
N HIS A 434 3.13 -10.14 -8.64
CA HIS A 434 2.47 -8.88 -9.03
C HIS A 434 1.70 -8.96 -10.35
N GLU A 435 1.96 -9.96 -11.20
CA GLU A 435 1.19 -10.19 -12.43
C GLU A 435 -0.29 -10.49 -12.14
N ILE A 436 -0.58 -11.06 -10.97
CA ILE A 436 -1.95 -11.38 -10.52
C ILE A 436 -2.84 -10.13 -10.45
N TRP A 437 -2.25 -8.94 -10.24
CA TRP A 437 -2.99 -7.67 -10.18
C TRP A 437 -3.75 -7.33 -11.46
N VAL A 438 -3.37 -7.92 -12.60
CA VAL A 438 -3.98 -7.68 -13.91
C VAL A 438 -4.42 -9.01 -14.50
N ASN A 439 -5.73 -9.20 -14.58
CA ASN A 439 -6.37 -10.38 -15.13
C ASN A 439 -7.63 -9.99 -15.93
N SER A 440 -8.36 -10.97 -16.47
CA SER A 440 -9.57 -10.74 -17.28
C SER A 440 -10.70 -10.00 -16.55
N VAL A 441 -10.67 -9.94 -15.22
CA VAL A 441 -11.63 -9.20 -14.39
C VAL A 441 -11.10 -7.80 -14.06
N THR A 442 -9.86 -7.71 -13.55
CA THR A 442 -9.34 -6.43 -13.04
C THR A 442 -8.94 -5.47 -14.15
N LEU A 443 -8.51 -5.96 -15.32
CA LEU A 443 -8.07 -5.10 -16.42
C LEU A 443 -9.21 -4.22 -16.98
N PRO A 444 -10.40 -4.76 -17.35
CA PRO A 444 -11.53 -3.93 -17.76
C PRO A 444 -11.98 -2.94 -16.68
N LEU A 445 -11.94 -3.31 -15.40
CA LEU A 445 -12.32 -2.43 -14.29
C LEU A 445 -11.34 -1.26 -14.12
N ARG A 446 -10.04 -1.51 -14.24
CA ARG A 446 -9.01 -0.46 -14.25
C ARG A 446 -9.23 0.51 -15.41
N THR A 447 -9.49 -0.01 -16.60
CA THR A 447 -9.79 0.80 -17.80
C THR A 447 -11.06 1.63 -17.64
N ALA A 448 -12.13 1.04 -17.08
CA ALA A 448 -13.38 1.73 -16.83
C ALA A 448 -13.19 2.87 -15.81
N LEU A 449 -12.42 2.63 -14.74
CA LEU A 449 -12.10 3.64 -13.74
C LEU A 449 -11.32 4.81 -14.35
N THR A 450 -10.21 4.55 -15.04
CA THR A 450 -9.38 5.63 -15.61
C THR A 450 -10.09 6.39 -16.73
N THR A 451 -10.87 5.69 -17.56
CA THR A 451 -11.73 6.33 -18.57
C THR A 451 -12.81 7.20 -17.92
N GLY A 452 -13.45 6.70 -16.87
CA GLY A 452 -14.48 7.44 -16.14
C GLY A 452 -13.92 8.69 -15.47
N LEU A 453 -12.74 8.59 -14.87
CA LEU A 453 -12.01 9.72 -14.28
C LEU A 453 -11.61 10.75 -15.34
N ALA A 454 -11.01 10.32 -16.46
CA ALA A 454 -10.60 11.20 -17.54
C ALA A 454 -11.79 11.94 -18.17
N THR A 455 -12.92 11.25 -18.36
CA THR A 455 -14.12 11.81 -19.00
C THR A 455 -15.05 12.57 -18.05
N LYS A 456 -14.76 12.55 -16.74
CA LYS A 456 -15.58 13.15 -15.67
C LYS A 456 -17.00 12.57 -15.65
N THR A 457 -17.09 11.25 -15.58
CA THR A 457 -18.37 10.49 -15.59
C THR A 457 -18.59 9.65 -14.34
N ILE A 458 -17.69 9.71 -13.35
CA ILE A 458 -17.83 8.95 -12.10
C ILE A 458 -19.00 9.49 -11.29
N LYS A 459 -19.94 8.61 -10.95
CA LYS A 459 -21.06 8.89 -10.05
C LYS A 459 -20.79 8.29 -8.69
N VAL A 460 -20.97 9.08 -7.64
CA VAL A 460 -20.78 8.65 -6.27
C VAL A 460 -22.14 8.38 -5.63
N ARG A 461 -22.27 7.22 -4.98
CA ARG A 461 -23.48 6.86 -4.25
C ARG A 461 -23.73 7.88 -3.13
N ASN A 462 -25.00 8.27 -2.94
CA ASN A 462 -25.45 9.27 -1.96
C ASN A 462 -25.01 10.72 -2.23
N ILE A 463 -24.40 11.01 -3.39
CA ILE A 463 -24.12 12.38 -3.81
C ILE A 463 -24.89 12.64 -5.11
N ALA A 464 -26.08 13.22 -4.99
CA ALA A 464 -26.93 13.47 -6.14
C ALA A 464 -26.38 14.62 -7.02
N GLN A 465 -26.59 14.51 -8.33
CA GLN A 465 -26.34 15.59 -9.31
C GLN A 465 -24.87 16.05 -9.47
N LYS A 466 -23.88 15.29 -8.97
CA LYS A 466 -22.45 15.59 -9.19
C LYS A 466 -21.77 14.48 -9.99
N LEU A 467 -20.86 14.88 -10.89
CA LEU A 467 -19.97 13.99 -11.61
C LEU A 467 -18.53 14.27 -11.21
N PHE A 468 -17.79 13.21 -10.94
CA PHE A 468 -16.42 13.27 -10.47
C PHE A 468 -15.44 12.82 -11.56
N GLY A 469 -14.24 13.37 -11.51
CA GLY A 469 -13.17 13.09 -12.46
C GLY A 469 -11.99 14.03 -12.30
N LEU A 470 -11.11 14.01 -13.30
CA LEU A 470 -9.89 14.79 -13.31
C LEU A 470 -10.18 16.22 -13.81
N GLU A 471 -9.54 17.21 -13.20
CA GLU A 471 -9.53 18.60 -13.69
C GLU A 471 -8.42 18.77 -14.74
N LEU A 472 -8.62 18.16 -15.92
CA LEU A 472 -7.57 18.03 -16.95
C LEU A 472 -6.95 19.36 -17.40
N THR A 473 -7.75 20.42 -17.54
CA THR A 473 -7.24 21.76 -17.90
C THR A 473 -6.35 22.34 -16.81
N ASN A 474 -6.74 22.18 -15.54
CA ASN A 474 -5.93 22.60 -14.39
C ASN A 474 -4.67 21.74 -14.25
N TYR A 475 -4.76 20.45 -14.57
CA TYR A 475 -3.61 19.54 -14.53
C TYR A 475 -2.57 19.93 -15.58
N VAL A 476 -2.97 20.08 -16.85
CA VAL A 476 -2.00 20.38 -17.91
C VAL A 476 -1.44 21.80 -17.83
N SER A 477 -2.13 22.72 -17.15
CA SER A 477 -1.63 24.07 -16.92
C SER A 477 -0.39 24.13 -16.03
N ASP A 478 -0.06 23.05 -15.31
CA ASP A 478 1.18 22.99 -14.51
C ASP A 478 2.41 22.77 -15.39
N PHE A 479 2.23 22.33 -16.65
CA PHE A 479 3.34 22.09 -17.57
C PHE A 479 3.79 23.36 -18.28
N SER A 480 5.06 23.36 -18.67
CA SER A 480 5.75 24.55 -19.19
C SER A 480 5.22 25.08 -20.53
N ALA A 481 4.66 24.23 -21.39
CA ALA A 481 4.17 24.64 -22.71
C ALA A 481 2.98 23.79 -23.20
N PRO A 482 1.78 23.88 -22.58
CA PRO A 482 0.68 22.96 -22.91
C PRO A 482 0.07 23.21 -24.30
N GLY A 483 0.31 24.38 -24.89
CA GLY A 483 -0.06 24.69 -26.27
C GLY A 483 0.81 24.02 -27.35
N ASP A 484 1.96 23.43 -26.98
CA ASP A 484 2.76 22.57 -27.86
C ASP A 484 2.34 21.12 -27.66
N ALA A 485 1.75 20.51 -28.69
CA ALA A 485 1.18 19.17 -28.62
C ALA A 485 2.22 18.10 -28.28
N THR A 486 3.40 18.16 -28.88
CA THR A 486 4.46 17.18 -28.64
C THR A 486 5.04 17.34 -27.24
N ARG A 487 5.33 18.59 -26.84
CA ARG A 487 5.88 18.88 -25.52
C ARG A 487 4.90 18.52 -24.40
N LEU A 488 3.62 18.84 -24.57
CA LEU A 488 2.57 18.45 -23.62
C LEU A 488 2.52 16.93 -23.41
N ILE A 489 2.53 16.14 -24.49
CA ILE A 489 2.49 14.69 -24.38
C ILE A 489 3.74 14.16 -23.68
N ASN A 490 4.92 14.68 -24.02
CA ASN A 490 6.17 14.29 -23.37
C ASN A 490 6.21 14.64 -21.89
N ASP A 491 5.69 15.81 -21.49
CA ASP A 491 5.60 16.23 -20.09
C ASP A 491 4.64 15.30 -19.31
N ILE A 492 3.49 14.95 -19.88
CA ILE A 492 2.54 13.99 -19.28
C ILE A 492 3.17 12.59 -19.17
N VAL A 493 3.85 12.13 -20.22
CA VAL A 493 4.55 10.83 -20.23
C VAL A 493 5.62 10.80 -19.15
N ALA A 494 6.48 11.81 -19.08
CA ALA A 494 7.50 11.91 -18.05
C ALA A 494 6.89 11.93 -16.63
N HIS A 495 5.72 12.56 -16.46
CA HIS A 495 5.03 12.64 -15.18
C HIS A 495 4.29 11.36 -14.77
N LEU A 496 3.72 10.59 -15.69
CA LEU A 496 2.86 9.45 -15.34
C LEU A 496 3.49 8.08 -15.60
N LEU A 497 4.42 7.99 -16.54
CA LEU A 497 5.00 6.73 -17.00
C LEU A 497 6.41 6.55 -16.44
N PRO A 498 6.81 5.31 -16.08
CA PRO A 498 8.15 5.02 -15.58
C PRO A 498 9.22 5.10 -16.67
N LYS A 499 8.82 4.98 -17.95
CA LYS A 499 9.72 4.98 -19.11
C LYS A 499 9.18 5.85 -20.25
N PRO A 500 10.05 6.38 -21.12
CA PRO A 500 9.61 7.06 -22.33
C PRO A 500 8.84 6.12 -23.26
N ILE A 501 8.02 6.73 -24.11
CA ILE A 501 7.24 6.03 -25.14
C ILE A 501 7.96 6.10 -26.50
N PHE A 502 7.64 5.16 -27.38
CA PHE A 502 8.17 5.15 -28.74
C PHE A 502 7.51 6.23 -29.62
N GLN A 503 8.17 6.60 -30.72
CA GLN A 503 7.68 7.62 -31.65
C GLN A 503 6.27 7.31 -32.18
N ASN A 504 5.99 6.05 -32.54
CA ASN A 504 4.67 5.66 -33.02
C ASN A 504 3.57 5.79 -31.94
N GLN A 505 3.90 5.60 -30.66
CA GLN A 505 2.97 5.84 -29.55
C GLN A 505 2.74 7.33 -29.35
N LEU A 506 3.79 8.16 -29.48
CA LEU A 506 3.67 9.62 -29.45
C LEU A 506 2.78 10.11 -30.60
N ASP A 507 3.00 9.64 -31.83
CA ASP A 507 2.20 9.99 -33.00
C ASP A 507 0.73 9.58 -32.81
N TYR A 508 0.49 8.39 -32.23
CA TYR A 508 -0.85 7.93 -31.88
C TYR A 508 -1.53 8.87 -30.87
N LEU A 509 -0.88 9.19 -29.75
CA LEU A 509 -1.44 10.11 -28.74
C LEU A 509 -1.68 11.51 -29.30
N LYS A 510 -0.77 12.00 -30.15
CA LYS A 510 -0.89 13.28 -30.85
C LYS A 510 -2.10 13.28 -31.79
N SER A 511 -2.36 12.17 -32.49
CA SER A 511 -3.58 12.01 -33.30
C SER A 511 -4.87 12.10 -32.46
N LYS A 512 -4.85 11.62 -31.20
CA LYS A 512 -5.99 11.73 -30.28
C LYS A 512 -6.21 13.15 -29.77
N LEU A 513 -5.11 13.85 -29.45
CA LEU A 513 -5.16 15.24 -29.03
C LEU A 513 -5.67 16.16 -30.15
N LEU A 514 -5.12 16.01 -31.36
CA LEU A 514 -5.41 16.91 -32.48
C LEU A 514 -6.70 16.55 -33.21
N GLY A 515 -7.01 15.26 -33.37
CA GLY A 515 -8.04 14.82 -34.30
C GLY A 515 -7.76 15.34 -35.71
N ASN A 516 -8.66 16.19 -36.22
CA ASN A 516 -8.50 16.83 -37.54
C ASN A 516 -7.83 18.22 -37.48
N MET A 517 -7.40 18.67 -36.30
CA MET A 517 -6.77 19.98 -36.12
C MET A 517 -5.29 19.93 -36.48
N THR A 518 -4.75 21.06 -36.91
CA THR A 518 -3.30 21.28 -36.94
C THR A 518 -2.78 21.65 -35.55
N GLU A 519 -1.46 21.56 -35.34
CA GLU A 519 -0.83 22.00 -34.09
C GLU A 519 -1.01 23.50 -33.84
N ALA A 520 -0.99 24.31 -34.90
CA ALA A 520 -1.27 25.74 -34.80
C ALA A 520 -2.71 26.00 -34.30
N GLN A 521 -3.68 25.22 -34.77
CA GLN A 521 -5.07 25.31 -34.28
C GLN A 521 -5.19 24.86 -32.82
N TRP A 522 -4.46 23.82 -32.40
CA TRP A 522 -4.39 23.42 -30.99
C TRP A 522 -3.84 24.56 -30.13
N LYS A 523 -2.71 25.14 -30.53
CA LYS A 523 -2.10 26.27 -29.83
C LYS A 523 -3.07 27.45 -29.72
N THR A 524 -3.76 27.82 -30.81
CA THR A 524 -4.75 28.90 -30.78
C THR A 524 -5.89 28.61 -29.80
N ASN A 525 -6.41 27.38 -29.76
CA ASN A 525 -7.47 27.00 -28.81
C ASN A 525 -6.97 27.05 -27.36
N TRP A 526 -5.73 26.59 -27.12
CA TRP A 526 -5.09 26.66 -25.81
C TRP A 526 -4.92 28.11 -25.35
N ASP A 527 -4.32 28.97 -26.18
CA ASP A 527 -4.08 30.37 -25.86
C ASP A 527 -5.41 31.13 -25.62
N ALA A 528 -6.45 30.82 -26.40
CA ALA A 528 -7.79 31.38 -26.20
C ALA A 528 -8.41 30.97 -24.85
N PHE A 529 -8.23 29.71 -24.44
CA PHE A 529 -8.64 29.23 -23.12
C PHE A 529 -7.86 29.94 -22.00
N VAL A 530 -6.53 30.04 -22.11
CA VAL A 530 -5.69 30.73 -21.11
C VAL A 530 -6.09 32.20 -20.96
N ALA A 531 -6.42 32.88 -22.07
CA ALA A 531 -6.90 34.26 -22.04
C ALA A 531 -8.31 34.43 -21.44
N SER A 532 -9.09 33.36 -21.32
CA SER A 532 -10.47 33.39 -20.82
C SER A 532 -10.87 32.05 -20.19
N PRO A 533 -10.28 31.66 -19.04
CA PRO A 533 -10.43 30.30 -18.51
C PRO A 533 -11.85 29.98 -18.00
N ASN A 534 -12.64 31.01 -17.73
CA ASN A 534 -14.04 30.89 -17.30
C ASN A 534 -15.03 30.83 -18.48
N ASP A 535 -14.57 31.00 -19.72
CA ASP A 535 -15.42 30.85 -20.91
C ASP A 535 -15.68 29.36 -21.17
N ALA A 536 -16.94 28.95 -21.02
CA ALA A 536 -17.33 27.55 -21.12
C ALA A 536 -17.04 26.94 -22.50
N GLN A 537 -17.15 27.70 -23.58
CA GLN A 537 -16.93 27.19 -24.94
C GLN A 537 -15.43 26.98 -25.18
N LYS A 538 -14.60 27.96 -24.78
CA LYS A 538 -13.14 27.86 -24.94
C LYS A 538 -12.57 26.74 -24.06
N LYS A 539 -13.05 26.62 -22.82
CA LYS A 539 -12.69 25.51 -21.93
C LYS A 539 -13.09 24.17 -22.53
N ALA A 540 -14.31 24.04 -23.04
CA ALA A 540 -14.79 22.79 -23.65
C ALA A 540 -13.98 22.39 -24.90
N ALA A 541 -13.57 23.36 -25.73
CA ALA A 541 -12.75 23.11 -26.92
C ALA A 541 -11.40 22.44 -26.59
N VAL A 542 -10.79 22.83 -25.47
CA VAL A 542 -9.54 22.24 -24.96
C VAL A 542 -9.83 20.93 -24.20
N GLU A 543 -10.77 20.97 -23.26
CA GLU A 543 -11.05 19.84 -22.35
C GLU A 543 -11.49 18.59 -23.11
N ASN A 544 -12.29 18.72 -24.17
CA ASN A 544 -12.72 17.56 -24.97
C ASN A 544 -11.55 16.86 -25.68
N ARG A 545 -10.52 17.60 -26.09
CA ARG A 545 -9.30 17.02 -26.68
C ARG A 545 -8.43 16.35 -25.63
N LEU A 546 -8.29 16.98 -24.45
CA LEU A 546 -7.58 16.39 -23.33
C LEU A 546 -8.24 15.08 -22.85
N LYS A 547 -9.59 15.01 -22.83
CA LYS A 547 -10.32 13.77 -22.52
C LYS A 547 -9.93 12.62 -23.45
N LEU A 548 -9.82 12.89 -24.76
CA LEU A 548 -9.39 11.89 -25.74
C LEU A 548 -7.93 11.47 -25.55
N LEU A 549 -7.02 12.43 -25.36
CA LEU A 549 -5.61 12.15 -25.11
C LEU A 549 -5.44 11.28 -23.85
N ILE A 550 -6.00 11.73 -22.72
CA ILE A 550 -5.77 11.11 -21.42
C ILE A 550 -6.45 9.74 -21.31
N SER A 551 -7.68 9.57 -21.80
CA SER A 551 -8.33 8.23 -21.80
C SER A 551 -7.53 7.20 -22.59
N ASN A 552 -6.86 7.61 -23.67
CA ASN A 552 -5.99 6.71 -24.44
C ASN A 552 -4.64 6.47 -23.76
N LEU A 553 -4.04 7.49 -23.12
CA LEU A 553 -2.78 7.33 -22.39
C LEU A 553 -2.93 6.41 -21.18
N LEU A 554 -4.00 6.57 -20.38
CA LEU A 554 -4.21 5.78 -19.15
C LEU A 554 -4.61 4.31 -19.41
N THR A 555 -4.81 3.93 -20.67
CA THR A 555 -5.06 2.54 -21.10
C THR A 555 -3.84 1.90 -21.75
N MET A 556 -2.74 2.63 -21.89
CA MET A 556 -1.47 2.09 -22.36
C MET A 556 -0.86 1.12 -21.32
N PRO A 557 -0.23 0.01 -21.73
CA PRO A 557 0.47 -0.90 -20.84
C PRO A 557 1.44 -0.21 -19.89
N GLU A 558 2.17 0.79 -20.38
CA GLU A 558 3.15 1.55 -19.60
C GLU A 558 2.54 2.24 -18.38
N TYR A 559 1.25 2.61 -18.42
CA TYR A 559 0.56 3.23 -17.29
C TYR A 559 0.27 2.26 -16.14
N TYR A 560 0.30 0.95 -16.41
CA TYR A 560 0.07 -0.06 -15.37
C TYR A 560 1.35 -0.39 -14.61
N LEU A 561 2.49 0.21 -14.98
CA LEU A 561 3.82 -0.09 -14.43
C LEU A 561 4.31 1.02 -13.50
N SER A 562 4.98 0.67 -12.41
CA SER A 562 5.61 1.58 -11.43
C SER A 562 7.10 1.39 -11.35
#